data_AF-A0A8X7VE55-F1
#
_entry.id   AF-A0A8X7VE55-F1
#
_cell.length_a   1.000
_cell.length_b   1.000
_cell.length_c   1.000
_cell.angle_alpha   90.00
_cell.angle_beta   90.00
_cell.angle_gamma   90.00
#
_symmetry.space_group_name_H-M   'P 1'
#
loop_
_entity.id
_entity.type
_entity.pdbx_description
1 polymer ?
#
loop_
_entity_poly.entity_id
_entity_poly.type
_entity_poly.pdbx_seq_one_letter_code
_entity_poly.pdbx_strand_id
1 'polypeptide(L)'
;MIKLEPMGSPFNSDRSWDEKGKNMISNIYVIFDDYGIQSLQFIYFHEGAHVESQKHGHSGGQHIKRVTLENDEYVTALSGVYYEHRIRSLTFHTNKRKHGPFCKKFAHAYWKREIDVGIRDRSEFGGLFGSFTIGYSCGGYLSSIGMYVSHNAVPRTRFGATYDHQIIPLESLDHTTTRLHYQTPKIVDGFPVKPSRRYKSKLKDRILSKINKAIRFLIDL
;
A
#
# COMPACT_ATOMS: atom_id res chain seq x y z
N MET A 1 3.43 2.18 12.27
CA MET A 1 3.45 2.58 10.84
C MET A 1 4.66 3.45 10.57
N ILE A 2 5.37 3.18 9.49
CA ILE A 2 6.58 3.88 9.02
C ILE A 2 6.15 4.85 7.91
N LYS A 3 6.58 6.11 8.00
CA LYS A 3 6.40 7.11 6.93
C LYS A 3 7.59 7.00 6.00
N LEU A 4 7.37 6.76 4.71
CA LEU A 4 8.45 6.73 3.72
C LEU A 4 8.80 8.15 3.27
N GLU A 5 9.98 8.32 2.69
CA GLU A 5 10.32 9.54 1.97
C GLU A 5 9.37 9.73 0.77
N PRO A 6 8.82 10.94 0.56
CA PRO A 6 7.93 11.17 -0.56
C PRO A 6 8.70 11.23 -1.88
N MET A 7 7.99 10.90 -2.95
CA MET A 7 8.37 11.28 -4.29
C MET A 7 8.12 12.78 -4.46
N GLY A 8 9.14 13.50 -4.88
CA GLY A 8 9.10 14.95 -5.07
C GLY A 8 9.73 15.70 -3.90
N SER A 9 9.47 17.01 -3.81
CA SER A 9 9.99 17.85 -2.74
C SER A 9 8.88 18.79 -2.28
N PRO A 10 8.37 18.63 -1.05
CA PRO A 10 7.42 19.58 -0.48
C PRO A 10 8.12 20.92 -0.20
N PHE A 11 7.39 22.02 -0.34
CA PHE A 11 7.80 23.34 0.16
C PHE A 11 7.13 23.65 1.49
N ASN A 12 7.75 24.52 2.29
CA ASN A 12 7.18 24.98 3.56
C ASN A 12 5.83 25.70 3.40
N SER A 13 5.58 26.29 2.22
CA SER A 13 4.32 26.94 1.90
C SER A 13 3.26 25.98 1.36
N ASP A 14 3.59 24.72 1.06
CA ASP A 14 2.61 23.81 0.45
C ASP A 14 1.44 23.50 1.39
N ARG A 15 0.28 23.22 0.79
CA ARG A 15 -0.83 22.59 1.50
C ARG A 15 -0.61 21.09 1.55
N SER A 16 -0.19 20.60 2.72
CA SER A 16 -0.02 19.16 2.99
C SER A 16 -1.34 18.47 3.26
N TRP A 17 -1.39 17.16 2.97
CA TRP A 17 -2.48 16.26 3.32
C TRP A 17 -1.93 14.91 3.79
N ASP A 18 -2.67 14.23 4.66
CA ASP A 18 -2.23 12.98 5.28
C ASP A 18 -3.42 12.02 5.47
N GLU A 19 -3.36 10.87 4.80
CA GLU A 19 -4.34 9.78 4.84
C GLU A 19 -3.76 8.53 5.54
N LYS A 20 -2.91 8.74 6.55
CA LYS A 20 -2.34 7.67 7.39
C LYS A 20 -3.42 6.74 7.95
N GLY A 21 -3.15 5.44 7.88
CA GLY A 21 -4.05 4.38 8.35
C GLY A 21 -5.13 3.97 7.35
N LYS A 22 -5.35 4.73 6.26
CA LYS A 22 -6.40 4.43 5.28
C LYS A 22 -5.89 3.54 4.15
N ASN A 23 -6.05 2.22 4.33
CA ASN A 23 -5.49 1.20 3.43
C ASN A 23 -6.51 0.50 2.50
N MET A 24 -7.80 0.74 2.70
CA MET A 24 -8.89 0.15 1.91
C MET A 24 -9.34 1.08 0.79
N ILE A 25 -8.42 1.52 -0.08
CA ILE A 25 -8.78 2.34 -1.25
C ILE A 25 -9.61 1.51 -2.22
N SER A 26 -10.78 2.02 -2.60
CA SER A 26 -11.64 1.46 -3.64
C SER A 26 -11.53 2.24 -4.95
N ASN A 27 -11.42 3.56 -4.88
CA ASN A 27 -11.29 4.41 -6.04
C ASN A 27 -10.32 5.56 -5.78
N ILE A 28 -9.64 5.99 -6.84
CA ILE A 28 -8.80 7.19 -6.84
C ILE A 28 -9.25 8.06 -8.00
N TYR A 29 -9.64 9.30 -7.71
CA TYR A 29 -9.84 10.32 -8.71
C TYR A 29 -8.56 11.13 -8.84
N VAL A 30 -8.07 11.22 -10.08
CA VAL A 30 -6.88 11.98 -10.45
C VAL A 30 -7.33 13.07 -11.41
N ILE A 31 -7.16 14.32 -11.00
CA ILE A 31 -7.44 15.50 -11.82
C ILE A 31 -6.10 16.10 -12.22
N PHE A 32 -5.88 16.30 -13.51
CA PHE A 32 -4.64 16.79 -14.07
C PHE A 32 -4.88 17.59 -15.34
N ASP A 33 -3.85 18.31 -15.77
CA ASP A 33 -3.77 18.95 -17.08
C ASP A 33 -2.46 18.53 -17.76
N ASP A 34 -2.03 19.30 -18.75
CA ASP A 34 -0.78 19.06 -19.47
C ASP A 34 0.48 19.33 -18.64
N TYR A 35 0.31 19.99 -17.50
CA TYR A 35 1.39 20.49 -16.67
C TYR A 35 1.60 19.69 -15.40
N GLY A 36 0.62 18.93 -14.93
CA GLY A 36 0.82 18.00 -13.82
C GLY A 36 -0.48 17.61 -13.12
N ILE A 37 -0.33 16.93 -11.99
CA ILE A 37 -1.46 16.53 -11.16
C ILE A 37 -1.92 17.74 -10.35
N GLN A 38 -3.18 18.11 -10.47
CA GLN A 38 -3.78 19.26 -9.78
C GLN A 38 -4.63 18.84 -8.58
N SER A 39 -5.20 17.64 -8.60
CA SER A 39 -5.93 17.12 -7.45
C SER A 39 -5.98 15.60 -7.39
N LEU A 40 -6.03 15.09 -6.16
CA LEU A 40 -6.29 13.71 -5.80
C LEU A 40 -7.46 13.63 -4.83
N GLN A 41 -8.32 12.65 -5.03
CA GLN A 41 -9.39 12.30 -4.08
C GLN A 41 -9.56 10.80 -4.03
N PHE A 42 -9.83 10.28 -2.84
CA PHE A 42 -9.87 8.85 -2.58
C PHE A 42 -11.27 8.46 -2.09
N ILE A 43 -11.75 7.30 -2.53
CA ILE A 43 -12.90 6.65 -1.91
C ILE A 43 -12.38 5.40 -1.21
N TYR A 44 -12.62 5.32 0.09
CA TYR A 44 -12.25 4.18 0.92
C TYR A 44 -13.45 3.27 1.16
N PHE A 45 -13.20 1.97 1.29
CA PHE A 45 -14.18 1.03 1.80
C PHE A 45 -13.97 0.85 3.31
N HIS A 46 -14.94 1.25 4.11
CA HIS A 46 -14.89 1.19 5.56
C HIS A 46 -16.25 0.75 6.10
N GLU A 47 -16.28 -0.27 6.96
CA GLU A 47 -17.49 -0.77 7.62
C GLU A 47 -18.67 -1.08 6.67
N GLY A 48 -18.37 -1.64 5.49
CA GLY A 48 -19.40 -1.98 4.50
C GLY A 48 -19.85 -0.82 3.61
N ALA A 49 -19.32 0.39 3.82
CA ALA A 49 -19.67 1.59 3.08
C ALA A 49 -18.48 2.19 2.33
N HIS A 50 -18.79 2.98 1.28
CA HIS A 50 -17.81 3.80 0.58
C HIS A 50 -17.79 5.20 1.19
N VAL A 51 -16.63 5.61 1.70
CA VAL A 51 -16.42 6.93 2.33
C VAL A 51 -15.43 7.73 1.50
N GLU A 52 -15.83 8.94 1.11
CA GLU A 52 -15.01 9.83 0.31
C GLU A 52 -14.04 10.64 1.20
N SER A 53 -12.81 10.82 0.73
CA SER A 53 -11.87 11.76 1.34
C SER A 53 -12.22 13.19 0.99
N GLN A 54 -11.62 14.14 1.73
CA GLN A 54 -11.47 15.49 1.19
C GLN A 54 -10.73 15.42 -0.14
N LYS A 55 -11.11 16.31 -1.05
CA LYS A 55 -10.36 16.52 -2.29
C LYS A 55 -9.08 17.29 -1.96
N HIS A 56 -7.94 16.68 -2.25
CA HIS A 56 -6.63 17.29 -2.07
C HIS A 56 -6.23 18.02 -3.34
N GLY A 57 -5.79 19.27 -3.24
CA GLY A 57 -5.42 20.11 -4.40
C GLY A 57 -6.56 21.00 -4.91
N HIS A 58 -6.51 21.36 -6.19
CA HIS A 58 -7.43 22.31 -6.82
C HIS A 58 -8.35 21.66 -7.87
N SER A 59 -9.52 22.26 -8.14
CA SER A 59 -10.56 21.68 -9.02
C SER A 59 -10.49 22.17 -10.49
N GLY A 60 -9.34 22.71 -10.93
CA GLY A 60 -9.20 23.39 -12.23
C GLY A 60 -8.77 22.52 -13.42
N GLY A 61 -8.73 21.19 -13.27
CA GLY A 61 -8.06 20.34 -14.25
C GLY A 61 -8.90 20.05 -15.50
N GLN A 62 -8.20 19.90 -16.62
CA GLN A 62 -8.81 19.60 -17.92
C GLN A 62 -9.15 18.11 -18.07
N HIS A 63 -8.48 17.25 -17.30
CA HIS A 63 -8.61 15.81 -17.40
C HIS A 63 -8.93 15.21 -16.05
N ILE A 64 -9.92 14.32 -16.03
CA ILE A 64 -10.34 13.55 -14.86
C ILE A 64 -10.20 12.08 -15.20
N LYS A 65 -9.50 11.33 -14.35
CA LYS A 65 -9.41 9.87 -14.44
C LYS A 65 -9.81 9.26 -13.11
N ARG A 66 -10.69 8.25 -13.21
CA ARG A 66 -11.07 7.39 -12.10
C ARG A 66 -10.31 6.08 -12.23
N VAL A 67 -9.57 5.74 -11.19
CA VAL A 67 -9.00 4.42 -10.97
C VAL A 67 -9.94 3.66 -10.06
N THR A 68 -10.37 2.47 -10.47
CA THR A 68 -11.17 1.57 -9.64
C THR A 68 -10.33 0.35 -9.32
N LEU A 69 -10.17 0.09 -8.02
CA LEU A 69 -9.44 -1.08 -7.52
C LEU A 69 -10.43 -2.21 -7.25
N GLU A 70 -10.04 -3.42 -7.65
CA GLU A 70 -10.78 -4.63 -7.28
C GLU A 70 -10.64 -4.93 -5.78
N ASN A 71 -11.54 -5.75 -5.23
CA ASN A 71 -11.59 -6.02 -3.77
C ASN A 71 -10.28 -6.58 -3.19
N ASP A 72 -9.50 -7.31 -3.99
CA ASP A 72 -8.18 -7.87 -3.65
C ASP A 72 -7.01 -7.11 -4.32
N GLU A 73 -7.29 -5.96 -4.96
CA GLU A 73 -6.28 -5.06 -5.52
C GLU A 73 -5.93 -3.93 -4.54
N TYR A 74 -4.64 -3.73 -4.27
CA TYR A 74 -4.13 -2.72 -3.34
C TYR A 74 -2.86 -2.07 -3.86
N VAL A 75 -2.62 -0.83 -3.43
CA VAL A 75 -1.43 -0.06 -3.80
C VAL A 75 -0.19 -0.69 -3.17
N THR A 76 0.84 -0.89 -3.97
CA THR A 76 2.12 -1.51 -3.57
C THR A 76 3.31 -0.57 -3.77
N ALA A 77 3.22 0.31 -4.77
CA ALA A 77 4.27 1.25 -5.11
C ALA A 77 3.71 2.49 -5.82
N LEU A 78 4.51 3.55 -5.85
CA LEU A 78 4.28 4.75 -6.64
C LEU A 78 5.46 4.96 -7.59
N SER A 79 5.20 5.43 -8.80
CA SER A 79 6.28 5.97 -9.64
C SER A 79 5.80 7.17 -10.43
N GLY A 80 6.73 8.00 -10.85
CA GLY A 80 6.40 9.21 -11.59
C GLY A 80 7.63 9.93 -12.09
N VAL A 81 7.39 11.12 -12.63
CA VAL A 81 8.43 12.06 -13.05
C VAL A 81 8.27 13.33 -12.22
N TYR A 82 9.33 13.73 -11.53
CA TYR A 82 9.37 14.98 -10.77
C TYR A 82 10.21 16.02 -11.52
N TYR A 83 9.58 17.09 -11.99
CA TYR A 83 10.25 18.11 -12.80
C TYR A 83 9.63 19.48 -12.55
N GLU A 84 10.44 20.55 -12.57
CA GLU A 84 9.98 21.93 -12.25
C GLU A 84 9.12 21.98 -10.99
N HIS A 85 9.67 21.38 -9.95
CA HIS A 85 9.12 21.40 -8.60
C HIS A 85 7.72 20.76 -8.43
N ARG A 86 7.32 19.89 -9.36
CA ARG A 86 6.04 19.19 -9.30
C ARG A 86 6.14 17.76 -9.82
N ILE A 87 5.18 16.93 -9.39
CA ILE A 87 4.91 15.60 -9.94
C ILE A 87 4.23 15.79 -11.29
N ARG A 88 5.04 15.79 -12.36
CA ARG A 88 4.58 15.90 -13.74
C ARG A 88 3.81 14.66 -14.17
N SER A 89 4.24 13.47 -13.74
CA SER A 89 3.49 12.25 -14.01
C SER A 89 3.40 11.36 -12.78
N LEU A 90 2.28 10.64 -12.65
CA LEU A 90 2.01 9.75 -11.53
C LEU A 90 1.45 8.42 -12.01
N THR A 91 1.97 7.33 -11.47
CA THR A 91 1.50 5.97 -11.68
C THR A 91 1.33 5.29 -10.33
N PHE A 92 0.14 4.75 -10.08
CA PHE A 92 -0.09 3.85 -8.94
C PHE A 92 0.18 2.42 -9.39
N HIS A 93 1.07 1.74 -8.70
CA HIS A 93 1.30 0.30 -8.90
C HIS A 93 0.48 -0.45 -7.87
N THR A 94 -0.19 -1.49 -8.32
CA THR A 94 -0.94 -2.41 -7.47
C THR A 94 -0.36 -3.80 -7.59
N ASN A 95 -0.75 -4.68 -6.67
CA ASN A 95 -0.43 -6.10 -6.76
C ASN A 95 -0.96 -6.79 -8.04
N LYS A 96 -1.80 -6.12 -8.83
CA LYS A 96 -2.35 -6.65 -10.09
C LYS A 96 -1.85 -5.94 -11.34
N ARG A 97 -1.80 -4.60 -11.33
CA ARG A 97 -1.56 -3.80 -12.53
C ARG A 97 -1.03 -2.41 -12.19
N LYS A 98 -0.76 -1.62 -13.23
CA LYS A 98 -0.35 -0.22 -13.12
C LYS A 98 -1.49 0.67 -13.60
N HIS A 99 -1.76 1.74 -12.86
CA HIS A 99 -2.74 2.76 -13.22
C HIS A 99 -2.01 4.08 -13.50
N GLY A 100 -2.02 4.50 -14.76
CA GLY A 100 -1.23 5.62 -15.26
C GLY A 100 -0.20 5.16 -16.31
N PRO A 101 0.83 5.98 -16.62
CA PRO A 101 1.09 7.30 -16.03
C PRO A 101 0.02 8.33 -16.40
N PHE A 102 -0.46 9.07 -15.41
CA PHE A 102 -1.26 10.27 -15.61
C PHE A 102 -0.33 11.44 -15.94
N CYS A 103 -0.76 12.33 -16.84
CA CYS A 103 0.04 13.45 -17.37
C CYS A 103 1.40 13.02 -17.97
N LYS A 104 1.39 12.37 -19.15
CA LYS A 104 2.58 11.79 -19.82
C LYS A 104 3.25 12.72 -20.85
N LYS A 105 2.95 14.02 -20.86
CA LYS A 105 3.41 14.90 -21.95
C LYS A 105 4.93 15.16 -21.97
N PHE A 106 5.62 14.97 -20.85
CA PHE A 106 7.07 15.20 -20.75
C PHE A 106 7.79 13.92 -20.27
N ALA A 107 8.36 13.16 -21.21
CA ALA A 107 9.09 11.92 -20.94
C ALA A 107 10.61 12.18 -20.89
N HIS A 108 11.06 12.94 -19.90
CA HIS A 108 12.48 13.06 -19.61
C HIS A 108 12.90 11.95 -18.64
N ALA A 109 13.65 10.96 -19.13
CA ALA A 109 14.00 9.74 -18.38
C ALA A 109 14.78 9.99 -17.07
N TYR A 110 15.50 11.12 -16.96
CA TYR A 110 16.43 11.42 -15.88
C TYR A 110 15.77 11.94 -14.58
N TRP A 111 14.45 12.20 -14.60
CA TRP A 111 13.71 12.59 -13.40
C TRP A 111 12.65 11.59 -12.96
N LYS A 112 12.82 10.32 -13.37
CA LYS A 112 11.99 9.26 -12.83
C LYS A 112 12.25 9.12 -11.32
N ARG A 113 11.17 8.91 -10.57
CA ARG A 113 11.18 8.62 -9.14
C ARG A 113 10.23 7.46 -8.88
N GLU A 114 10.56 6.66 -7.87
CA GLU A 114 9.83 5.45 -7.54
C GLU A 114 9.93 5.17 -6.04
N ILE A 115 8.81 4.78 -5.45
CA ILE A 115 8.69 4.26 -4.10
C ILE A 115 8.19 2.83 -4.25
N ASP A 116 9.07 1.86 -4.06
CA ASP A 116 8.75 0.45 -3.96
C ASP A 116 9.56 -0.17 -2.83
N VAL A 117 8.87 -0.51 -1.74
CA VAL A 117 9.46 -1.16 -0.57
C VAL A 117 9.13 -2.65 -0.51
N GLY A 118 8.53 -3.19 -1.58
CA GLY A 118 8.13 -4.59 -1.65
C GLY A 118 6.93 -4.94 -0.79
N ILE A 119 5.88 -4.12 -0.80
CA ILE A 119 4.58 -4.44 -0.18
C ILE A 119 4.03 -5.75 -0.79
N ARG A 120 3.76 -6.75 0.05
CA ARG A 120 3.28 -8.09 -0.36
C ARG A 120 1.89 -8.43 0.13
N ASP A 121 1.39 -7.66 1.09
CA ASP A 121 0.06 -7.83 1.64
C ASP A 121 -0.63 -6.46 1.77
N ARG A 122 -1.95 -6.44 1.59
CA ARG A 122 -2.75 -5.22 1.73
C ARG A 122 -2.55 -4.56 3.09
N SER A 123 -2.39 -5.36 4.16
CA SER A 123 -2.21 -4.86 5.52
C SER A 123 -0.89 -4.12 5.74
N GLU A 124 0.10 -4.32 4.86
CA GLU A 124 1.37 -3.57 4.88
C GLU A 124 1.22 -2.18 4.27
N PHE A 125 0.25 -1.95 3.38
CA PHE A 125 -0.06 -0.60 2.88
C PHE A 125 -0.74 0.20 3.99
N GLY A 126 -0.14 1.34 4.36
CA GLY A 126 -0.56 2.16 5.50
C GLY A 126 -1.26 3.46 5.13
N GLY A 127 -1.52 3.72 3.85
CA GLY A 127 -2.11 4.98 3.38
C GLY A 127 -1.14 5.89 2.63
N LEU A 128 -1.64 7.04 2.20
CA LEU A 128 -0.91 8.01 1.37
C LEU A 128 -0.78 9.35 2.08
N PHE A 129 0.21 10.14 1.70
CA PHE A 129 0.32 11.54 2.10
C PHE A 129 0.97 12.34 0.97
N GLY A 130 0.91 13.65 1.06
CA GLY A 130 1.57 14.49 0.07
C GLY A 130 1.32 15.96 0.30
N SER A 131 1.65 16.75 -0.70
CA SER A 131 1.47 18.19 -0.66
C SER A 131 1.19 18.75 -2.05
N PHE A 132 0.41 19.83 -2.07
CA PHE A 132 0.18 20.64 -3.26
C PHE A 132 0.75 22.03 -3.05
N THR A 133 1.42 22.54 -4.08
CA THR A 133 1.80 23.96 -4.14
C THR A 133 0.58 24.86 -3.98
N ILE A 134 0.78 26.04 -3.41
CA ILE A 134 -0.25 27.09 -3.29
C ILE A 134 0.27 28.40 -3.87
N GLY A 135 -0.63 29.31 -4.24
CA GLY A 135 -0.26 30.68 -4.64
C GLY A 135 -0.24 30.98 -6.14
N TYR A 136 -0.57 30.00 -7.00
CA TYR A 136 -0.83 30.27 -8.43
C TYR A 136 -2.29 30.64 -8.64
N SER A 137 -2.56 31.63 -9.51
CA SER A 137 -3.91 32.12 -9.82
C SER A 137 -4.85 31.05 -10.39
N CYS A 138 -4.31 29.93 -10.90
CA CYS A 138 -5.04 28.78 -11.44
C CYS A 138 -5.03 27.53 -10.54
N GLY A 139 -4.56 27.65 -9.28
CA GLY A 139 -4.32 26.51 -8.40
C GLY A 139 -2.94 25.87 -8.60
N GLY A 140 -2.46 25.15 -7.59
CA GLY A 140 -1.14 24.52 -7.62
C GLY A 140 -1.15 23.05 -7.99
N TYR A 141 0.05 22.53 -8.27
CA TYR A 141 0.31 21.14 -8.63
C TYR A 141 0.79 20.34 -7.42
N LEU A 142 0.61 19.02 -7.51
CA LEU A 142 1.16 18.03 -6.59
C LEU A 142 2.69 18.19 -6.57
N SER A 143 3.26 18.66 -5.47
CA SER A 143 4.70 18.84 -5.29
C SER A 143 5.35 17.60 -4.69
N SER A 144 4.62 16.88 -3.83
CA SER A 144 5.08 15.65 -3.22
C SER A 144 3.96 14.63 -3.02
N ILE A 145 4.30 13.33 -3.08
CA ILE A 145 3.42 12.23 -2.70
C ILE A 145 4.24 11.07 -2.13
N GLY A 146 3.81 10.51 -1.01
CA GLY A 146 4.46 9.40 -0.34
C GLY A 146 3.46 8.37 0.19
N MET A 147 4.01 7.31 0.79
CA MET A 147 3.26 6.18 1.33
C MET A 147 3.65 5.91 2.78
N TYR A 148 2.69 5.42 3.55
CA TYR A 148 2.95 4.77 4.83
C TYR A 148 3.03 3.25 4.64
N VAL A 149 3.87 2.60 5.46
CA VAL A 149 3.98 1.15 5.54
C VAL A 149 3.65 0.69 6.96
N SER A 150 2.84 -0.33 7.11
CA SER A 150 2.56 -0.96 8.39
C SER A 150 3.47 -2.16 8.61
N HIS A 151 4.09 -2.25 9.79
CA HIS A 151 4.82 -3.44 10.23
C HIS A 151 3.88 -4.51 10.83
N ASN A 152 2.63 -4.15 11.12
CA ASN A 152 1.62 -5.04 11.68
C ASN A 152 0.78 -5.63 10.54
N ALA A 153 1.43 -6.36 9.64
CA ALA A 153 0.72 -7.26 8.74
C ALA A 153 0.16 -8.40 9.60
N VAL A 154 -0.99 -8.19 10.23
CA VAL A 154 -1.65 -9.23 11.02
C VAL A 154 -1.93 -10.38 10.04
N PRO A 155 -1.34 -11.58 10.23
CA PRO A 155 -1.65 -12.71 9.37
C PRO A 155 -3.13 -12.99 9.52
N ARG A 156 -3.92 -12.75 8.46
CA ARG A 156 -5.33 -13.15 8.46
C ARG A 156 -5.37 -14.67 8.45
N THR A 157 -5.50 -15.27 9.63
CA THR A 157 -5.94 -16.66 9.76
C THR A 157 -7.38 -16.76 9.25
N ARG A 158 -7.78 -17.95 8.79
CA ARG A 158 -9.06 -18.20 8.07
C ARG A 158 -10.34 -17.97 8.87
N PHE A 159 -10.27 -17.36 10.05
CA PHE A 159 -11.41 -17.09 10.91
C PHE A 159 -11.35 -15.64 11.39
N GLY A 160 -12.22 -14.81 10.83
CA GLY A 160 -12.76 -13.58 11.43
C GLY A 160 -11.78 -12.48 11.84
N ALA A 161 -11.95 -11.27 11.30
CA ALA A 161 -11.36 -10.09 11.88
C ALA A 161 -11.96 -9.83 13.27
N THR A 162 -11.12 -9.79 14.31
CA THR A 162 -11.45 -9.13 15.57
C THR A 162 -10.64 -7.84 15.64
N TYR A 163 -11.27 -6.72 15.34
CA TYR A 163 -10.87 -5.44 15.89
C TYR A 163 -11.79 -5.21 17.09
N ASP A 164 -11.28 -5.33 18.32
CA ASP A 164 -11.28 -4.22 19.26
C ASP A 164 -10.53 -4.53 20.59
N HIS A 165 -10.08 -3.44 21.21
CA HIS A 165 -9.79 -3.17 22.61
C HIS A 165 -8.38 -3.41 23.21
N GLN A 166 -7.73 -2.25 23.41
CA GLN A 166 -7.11 -1.75 24.65
C GLN A 166 -5.78 -2.35 25.14
N ILE A 167 -4.74 -1.51 25.15
CA ILE A 167 -3.61 -1.67 26.08
C ILE A 167 -4.16 -1.34 27.47
N ILE A 168 -4.44 -2.39 28.25
CA ILE A 168 -4.51 -2.30 29.71
C ILE A 168 -3.08 -2.53 30.22
N PRO A 169 -2.49 -1.64 31.04
CA PRO A 169 -1.22 -1.91 31.69
C PRO A 169 -1.34 -3.15 32.60
N LEU A 170 -0.42 -4.12 32.47
CA LEU A 170 -0.33 -5.24 33.39
C LEU A 170 0.09 -4.70 34.77
N GLU A 171 -0.85 -4.57 35.70
CA GLU A 171 -0.52 -4.57 37.13
C GLU A 171 -0.12 -5.99 37.53
N SER A 172 1.00 -6.09 38.24
CA SER A 172 1.60 -7.33 38.72
C SER A 172 0.67 -8.05 39.69
N LEU A 173 0.28 -9.28 39.36
CA LEU A 173 -0.44 -10.13 40.32
C LEU A 173 0.50 -11.16 40.93
N ASP A 174 0.73 -10.96 42.23
CA ASP A 174 1.54 -11.79 43.12
C ASP A 174 1.08 -13.24 43.16
N HIS A 175 2.07 -14.12 43.33
CA HIS A 175 1.89 -15.56 43.51
C HIS A 175 1.25 -15.85 44.86
N THR A 176 0.01 -16.37 44.91
CA THR A 176 -0.45 -17.35 45.92
C THR A 176 -1.87 -17.87 45.67
N THR A 177 -2.01 -19.21 45.66
CA THR A 177 -3.20 -19.98 46.13
C THR A 177 -4.32 -20.37 45.12
N THR A 178 -4.20 -21.61 44.60
CA THR A 178 -5.14 -22.76 44.68
C THR A 178 -6.39 -22.91 43.76
N ARG A 179 -6.19 -23.75 42.72
CA ARG A 179 -6.91 -25.02 42.38
C ARG A 179 -8.43 -24.97 42.08
N LEU A 180 -8.79 -25.17 40.81
CA LEU A 180 -9.95 -25.97 40.39
C LEU A 180 -9.61 -26.87 39.19
N HIS A 181 -10.19 -28.07 39.22
CA HIS A 181 -9.91 -29.24 38.40
C HIS A 181 -10.13 -29.02 36.89
N TYR A 182 -9.20 -29.51 36.05
CA TYR A 182 -9.46 -29.75 34.63
C TYR A 182 -9.83 -31.22 34.40
N GLN A 183 -11.08 -31.45 34.01
CA GLN A 183 -11.51 -32.66 33.30
C GLN A 183 -11.27 -32.47 31.80
N THR A 184 -10.59 -33.43 31.17
CA THR A 184 -10.37 -33.50 29.72
C THR A 184 -11.67 -33.91 29.00
N PRO A 185 -12.15 -33.21 27.97
CA PRO A 185 -13.25 -33.72 27.15
C PRO A 185 -12.74 -34.78 26.15
N LYS A 186 -13.35 -35.96 26.17
CA LYS A 186 -13.29 -36.98 25.10
C LYS A 186 -14.48 -36.81 24.16
N ILE A 187 -14.25 -36.52 22.87
CA ILE A 187 -15.15 -36.76 21.70
C ILE A 187 -14.18 -36.76 20.49
N VAL A 188 -13.89 -37.80 19.70
CA VAL A 188 -14.68 -38.83 18.98
C VAL A 188 -15.75 -38.25 18.07
N ASP A 189 -15.36 -37.82 16.87
CA ASP A 189 -16.08 -38.15 15.64
C ASP A 189 -15.16 -37.95 14.43
N GLY A 190 -15.01 -39.01 13.64
CA GLY A 190 -14.01 -39.15 12.59
C GLY A 190 -14.38 -38.41 11.31
N PHE A 191 -13.43 -37.57 10.84
CA PHE A 191 -13.29 -37.23 9.43
C PHE A 191 -11.87 -37.60 8.99
N PRO A 192 -11.68 -38.24 7.82
CA PRO A 192 -10.35 -38.61 7.37
C PRO A 192 -9.52 -37.36 7.07
N VAL A 193 -8.47 -37.14 7.89
CA VAL A 193 -7.43 -36.15 7.59
C VAL A 193 -6.68 -36.64 6.36
N LYS A 194 -6.97 -36.05 5.19
CA LYS A 194 -6.13 -36.23 4.00
C LYS A 194 -4.71 -35.72 4.34
N PRO A 195 -3.65 -36.48 4.04
CA PRO A 195 -2.29 -35.99 4.26
C PRO A 195 -2.11 -34.69 3.48
N SER A 196 -1.58 -33.67 4.17
CA SER A 196 -1.26 -32.39 3.58
C SER A 196 -0.32 -32.63 2.39
N ARG A 197 -0.81 -32.36 1.17
CA ARG A 197 0.06 -32.28 0.00
C ARG A 197 1.07 -31.17 0.30
N ARG A 198 2.31 -31.58 0.61
CA ARG A 198 3.46 -30.70 0.80
C ARG A 198 3.60 -29.86 -0.47
N TYR A 199 3.06 -28.64 -0.44
CA TYR A 199 3.22 -27.69 -1.54
C TYR A 199 4.71 -27.35 -1.63
N LYS A 200 5.41 -28.01 -2.57
CA LYS A 200 6.78 -27.63 -2.92
C LYS A 200 6.72 -26.21 -3.45
N SER A 201 7.47 -25.30 -2.82
CA SER A 201 7.51 -23.91 -3.26
C SER A 201 8.15 -23.85 -4.64
N LYS A 202 7.42 -23.32 -5.64
CA LYS A 202 7.94 -23.01 -6.98
C LYS A 202 9.18 -22.09 -6.94
N LEU A 203 9.41 -21.43 -5.81
CA LEU A 203 10.58 -20.61 -5.54
C LEU A 203 11.86 -21.45 -5.41
N LYS A 204 11.79 -22.62 -4.75
CA LYS A 204 12.96 -23.53 -4.63
C LYS A 204 13.38 -24.05 -6.00
N ASP A 205 12.44 -24.44 -6.84
CA ASP A 205 12.73 -24.97 -8.17
C ASP A 205 13.31 -23.88 -9.11
N ARG A 206 12.84 -22.63 -9.02
CA ARG A 206 13.42 -21.49 -9.76
C ARG A 206 14.84 -21.16 -9.30
N ILE A 207 15.11 -21.21 -7.99
CA ILE A 207 16.46 -20.95 -7.46
C ILE A 207 17.42 -22.07 -7.89
N LEU A 208 17.00 -23.34 -7.74
CA LEU A 208 17.82 -24.50 -8.13
C LEU A 208 18.13 -24.48 -9.64
N SER A 209 17.16 -24.12 -10.48
CA SER A 209 17.35 -23.99 -11.92
C SER A 209 18.37 -22.91 -12.29
N LYS A 210 18.34 -21.75 -11.62
CA LYS A 210 19.30 -20.67 -11.86
C LYS A 210 20.71 -21.06 -11.42
N ILE A 211 20.85 -21.72 -10.27
CA ILE A 211 22.16 -22.20 -9.77
C ILE A 211 22.74 -23.25 -10.71
N ASN A 212 21.95 -24.25 -11.13
CA ASN A 212 22.43 -25.30 -12.03
C ASN A 212 22.84 -24.75 -13.40
N LYS A 213 22.15 -23.71 -13.90
CA LYS A 213 22.53 -23.05 -15.16
C LYS A 213 23.86 -22.28 -15.04
N ALA A 214 24.11 -21.63 -13.90
CA ALA A 214 25.36 -20.94 -13.63
C ALA A 214 26.55 -21.90 -13.45
N ILE A 215 26.34 -23.04 -12.76
CA ILE A 215 27.37 -24.07 -12.60
C ILE A 215 27.78 -24.67 -13.94
N ARG A 216 26.81 -24.99 -14.83
CA ARG A 216 27.14 -25.50 -16.18
C ARG A 216 27.95 -24.50 -16.99
N PHE A 217 27.59 -23.22 -16.95
CA PHE A 217 28.35 -22.16 -17.63
C PHE A 217 29.80 -22.05 -17.13
N LEU A 218 30.07 -22.36 -15.86
CA LEU A 218 31.41 -22.33 -15.28
C LEU A 218 32.23 -23.61 -15.52
N ILE A 219 31.58 -24.74 -15.83
CA ILE A 219 32.24 -26.01 -16.16
C ILE A 219 32.60 -26.07 -17.65
N ASP A 220 31.85 -25.38 -18.51
CA ASP A 220 32.09 -25.31 -19.96
C ASP A 220 33.11 -24.20 -20.35
N LEU A 221 33.90 -23.71 -19.40
CA LEU A 221 34.91 -22.64 -19.50
C LEU A 221 36.31 -23.22 -19.23
#